data_AF-A0A6I0LPW0-F1
#
_entry.id   AF-A0A6I0LPW0-F1
#
_cell.length_a   1.000
_cell.length_b   1.000
_cell.length_c   1.000
_cell.angle_alpha   90.00
_cell.angle_beta   90.00
_cell.angle_gamma   90.00
#
_symmetry.space_group_name_H-M   'P 1'
#
loop_
_entity.id
_entity.type
_entity.pdbx_description
1 polymer ?
#
loop_
_entity_poly.entity_id
_entity_poly.type
_entity_poly.pdbx_seq_one_letter_code
_entity_poly.pdbx_strand_id
1 'polypeptide(L)'
;MDTTFKIQQLWQYLKIQDDEVLIVQFYNHTNGYDEFLVTENVDGKFNTHVIDGLQISNINKPFRLIQQLDSSGKHTIPDVNQIKHDERADY
;
A
#
# COMPACT_ATOMS: atom_id res chain seq x y z
N MET A 1 5.87 -11.75 8.29
CA MET A 1 5.59 -11.75 6.84
C MET A 1 6.19 -10.48 6.28
N ASP A 2 6.99 -10.59 5.22
CA ASP A 2 7.81 -9.48 4.70
C ASP A 2 6.92 -8.40 4.06
N THR A 3 7.11 -7.13 4.42
CA THR A 3 6.38 -5.99 3.85
C THR A 3 6.52 -5.97 2.33
N THR A 4 7.70 -6.30 1.80
CA THR A 4 7.97 -6.39 0.36
C THR A 4 7.07 -7.40 -0.33
N PHE A 5 6.89 -8.57 0.29
CA PHE A 5 6.03 -9.62 -0.25
C PHE A 5 4.56 -9.19 -0.28
N LYS A 6 4.06 -8.55 0.79
CA LYS A 6 2.70 -8.00 0.82
C LYS A 6 2.48 -6.96 -0.27
N ILE A 7 3.43 -6.04 -0.45
CA ILE A 7 3.37 -5.01 -1.49
C ILE A 7 3.33 -5.63 -2.89
N GLN A 8 4.15 -6.66 -3.17
CA GLN A 8 4.11 -7.39 -4.45
C GLN A 8 2.76 -8.06 -4.69
N GLN A 9 2.18 -8.70 -3.67
CA GLN A 9 0.86 -9.30 -3.78
C GLN A 9 -0.22 -8.24 -4.07
N LEU A 10 -0.18 -7.10 -3.36
CA LEU A 10 -1.11 -6.00 -3.58
C LEU A 10 -0.99 -5.43 -4.99
N TRP A 11 0.23 -5.23 -5.48
CA TRP A 11 0.49 -4.76 -6.84
C TRP A 11 -0.15 -5.67 -7.89
N GLN A 12 0.07 -6.98 -7.77
CA GLN A 12 -0.49 -7.97 -8.70
C GLN A 12 -2.02 -8.05 -8.60
N TYR A 13 -2.57 -8.04 -7.39
CA TYR A 13 -4.00 -8.14 -7.16
C TYR A 13 -4.76 -6.91 -7.68
N LEU A 14 -4.23 -5.71 -7.42
CA LEU A 14 -4.81 -4.45 -7.89
C LEU A 14 -4.54 -4.16 -9.38
N LYS A 15 -3.71 -5.00 -10.04
CA LYS A 15 -3.29 -4.86 -11.44
C LYS A 15 -2.67 -3.49 -11.73
N ILE A 16 -1.80 -3.04 -10.82
CA ILE A 16 -1.04 -1.80 -10.97
C ILE A 16 -0.12 -1.92 -12.18
N GLN A 17 -0.16 -0.94 -13.09
CA GLN A 17 0.70 -0.88 -14.26
C GLN A 17 2.12 -0.42 -13.88
N ASP A 18 3.11 -0.73 -14.72
CA ASP A 18 4.51 -0.38 -14.44
C ASP A 18 4.76 1.14 -14.44
N ASP A 19 3.91 1.94 -15.08
CA ASP A 19 3.95 3.40 -15.06
C ASP A 19 3.14 4.03 -13.90
N GLU A 20 2.46 3.21 -13.09
CA GLU A 20 1.72 3.62 -11.90
C GLU A 20 2.58 3.56 -10.62
N VAL A 21 2.13 4.28 -9.60
CA VAL A 21 2.69 4.24 -8.23
C VAL A 21 1.68 3.59 -7.29
N LEU A 22 2.10 2.63 -6.48
CA LEU A 22 1.29 2.09 -5.40
C LEU A 22 1.63 2.81 -4.10
N ILE A 23 0.62 3.33 -3.41
CA ILE A 23 0.75 4.02 -2.13
C ILE A 23 -0.08 3.28 -1.09
N VAL A 24 0.54 2.92 0.03
CA VAL A 24 -0.12 2.24 1.14
C VAL A 24 0.08 3.05 2.41
N GLN A 25 -1.01 3.50 3.03
CA GLN A 25 -0.93 4.10 4.36
C GLN A 25 -0.86 3.00 5.43
N PHE A 26 0.03 3.17 6.40
CA PHE A 26 0.17 2.25 7.53
C PHE A 26 0.55 3.00 8.80
N TYR A 27 0.14 2.48 9.95
CA TYR A 27 0.48 3.05 11.25
C TYR A 27 1.89 2.61 11.66
N ASN A 28 2.82 3.56 11.84
CA ASN A 28 4.13 3.26 12.38
C ASN A 28 4.06 3.23 13.91
N HIS A 29 4.14 2.02 14.48
CA HIS A 29 4.12 1.81 15.92
C HIS A 29 5.32 2.40 16.67
N THR A 30 6.45 2.60 16.00
CA THR A 30 7.67 3.19 16.60
C THR A 30 7.50 4.69 16.74
N ASN A 31 6.96 5.34 15.71
CA ASN A 31 6.84 6.80 15.64
C ASN A 31 5.49 7.33 16.16
N GLY A 32 4.47 6.46 16.25
CA GLY A 32 3.17 6.78 16.82
C GLY A 32 2.21 7.50 15.86
N TYR A 33 2.56 7.63 14.58
CA TYR A 33 1.75 8.26 13.54
C TYR A 33 1.69 7.42 12.27
N ASP A 34 0.80 7.79 11.34
CA ASP A 34 0.67 7.11 10.05
C ASP A 34 1.74 7.57 9.06
N GLU A 35 2.33 6.61 8.37
CA GLU A 35 3.29 6.79 7.29
C GLU A 35 2.76 6.19 6.00
N PHE A 36 3.43 6.50 4.89
CA PHE A 36 3.07 6.00 3.57
C PHE A 36 4.22 5.21 2.97
N LEU A 37 3.94 3.97 2.57
CA LEU A 37 4.79 3.20 1.66
C LEU A 37 4.46 3.62 0.24
N VAL A 38 5.44 4.15 -0.46
CA VAL A 38 5.36 4.50 -1.87
C VAL A 38 6.21 3.52 -2.64
N THR A 39 5.57 2.79 -3.54
CA THR A 39 6.19 1.74 -4.33
C THR A 39 6.05 2.04 -5.81
N GLU A 40 7.15 1.87 -6.53
CA GLU A 40 7.23 1.97 -7.99
C GLU A 40 7.87 0.71 -8.56
N ASN A 41 7.44 0.31 -9.75
CA ASN A 41 8.17 -0.69 -10.53
C ASN A 41 9.10 0.02 -11.52
N VAL A 42 10.41 -0.14 -11.34
CA VAL A 42 11.42 0.40 -12.26
C VAL A 42 12.17 -0.79 -12.85
N ASP A 43 11.98 -1.03 -14.16
CA ASP A 43 12.62 -2.11 -14.91
C ASP A 43 12.43 -3.51 -14.27
N GLY A 44 11.22 -3.81 -13.78
CA GLY A 44 10.89 -5.08 -13.14
C GLY A 44 11.35 -5.19 -11.68
N LYS A 45 11.84 -4.10 -11.08
CA LYS A 45 12.23 -4.04 -9.66
C LYS A 45 11.33 -3.09 -8.89
N PHE A 46 10.77 -3.62 -7.80
CA PHE A 46 9.98 -2.86 -6.85
C PHE A 46 10.88 -1.97 -5.98
N ASN A 47 10.84 -0.67 -6.22
CA ASN A 47 11.47 0.32 -5.37
C ASN A 47 10.43 0.86 -4.38
N THR A 48 10.58 0.51 -3.11
CA THR A 48 9.68 0.94 -2.03
C THR A 48 10.40 1.88 -1.08
N HIS A 49 9.79 3.02 -0.79
CA HIS A 49 10.28 3.99 0.19
C HIS A 49 9.17 4.41 1.14
N VAL A 50 9.53 4.81 2.34
CA VAL A 50 8.60 5.29 3.37
C VAL A 50 8.69 6.81 3.46
N ILE A 51 7.54 7.47 3.51
CA ILE A 51 7.45 8.93 3.72
C ILE A 51 6.49 9.24 4.87
N ASP A 52 6.83 10.25 5.66
CA ASP A 52 6.04 10.68 6.83
C ASP A 52 4.77 11.46 6.45
N GLY A 53 4.67 11.90 5.20
CA GLY A 53 3.52 12.68 4.73
C GLY A 53 3.34 12.61 3.22
N LEU A 54 2.12 12.33 2.78
CA LEU A 54 1.78 12.25 1.38
C LEU A 54 1.52 13.65 0.80
N GLN A 55 2.51 14.19 0.10
CA GLN A 55 2.32 15.38 -0.74
C GLN A 55 2.01 14.95 -2.17
N ILE A 56 0.72 14.89 -2.51
CA ILE A 56 0.23 14.44 -3.84
C ILE A 56 0.86 15.25 -4.98
N SER A 57 1.18 16.53 -4.75
CA SER A 57 1.88 17.40 -5.71
C SER A 57 3.25 16.87 -6.15
N ASN A 58 3.85 15.96 -5.38
CA ASN A 58 5.16 15.39 -5.69
C ASN A 58 5.05 14.10 -6.53
N ILE A 59 3.82 13.61 -6.76
CA ILE A 59 3.56 12.39 -7.54
C ILE A 59 3.15 12.78 -8.95
N ASN A 60 4.13 12.79 -9.85
CA ASN A 60 3.94 13.13 -11.27
C ASN A 60 3.50 11.94 -12.13
N LYS A 61 3.00 10.88 -11.50
CA LYS A 61 2.57 9.65 -12.15
C LYS A 61 1.15 9.28 -11.69
N PRO A 62 0.37 8.55 -12.50
CA PRO A 62 -0.86 7.96 -12.00
C PRO A 62 -0.53 7.07 -10.79
N PHE A 63 -1.40 7.10 -9.78
CA PHE A 63 -1.15 6.37 -8.55
C PHE A 63 -2.42 5.72 -8.03
N ARG A 64 -2.23 4.67 -7.23
CA ARG A 64 -3.28 4.06 -6.44
C ARG A 64 -2.94 4.12 -4.97
N LEU A 65 -3.81 4.78 -4.22
CA LEU A 65 -3.75 4.82 -2.76
C LEU A 65 -4.67 3.75 -2.20
N ILE A 66 -4.15 2.89 -1.32
CA ILE A 66 -4.93 1.95 -0.54
C ILE A 66 -4.77 2.24 0.96
N GLN A 67 -5.91 2.21 1.64
CA GLN A 67 -6.01 2.44 3.07
C GLN A 67 -6.89 1.32 3.64
N GLN A 68 -6.40 0.61 4.65
CA GLN A 68 -7.18 -0.36 5.39
C GLN A 68 -6.95 -0.14 6.88
N LEU A 69 -8.03 -0.18 7.66
CA LEU A 69 -7.97 -0.13 9.11
C LEU A 69 -7.98 -1.55 9.67
N ASP A 70 -7.21 -1.77 10.73
CA ASP A 70 -7.34 -2.97 11.54
C ASP A 70 -8.51 -2.87 12.53
N SER A 71 -8.73 -3.92 13.32
CA SER A 71 -9.79 -3.95 14.34
C SER A 71 -9.63 -2.92 15.45
N SER A 72 -8.46 -2.31 15.60
CA SER A 72 -8.18 -1.23 16.55
C SER A 72 -8.40 0.17 15.94
N GLY A 73 -8.79 0.24 14.67
CA GLY A 73 -8.98 1.49 13.93
C GLY A 73 -7.68 2.15 13.46
N LYS A 74 -6.57 1.39 13.41
CA LYS A 74 -5.27 1.89 12.93
C LYS A 74 -5.02 1.45 11.50
N HIS A 75 -4.33 2.28 10.72
CA HIS A 75 -3.97 1.91 9.35
C HIS A 75 -3.01 0.72 9.34
N THR A 76 -3.27 -0.25 8.48
CA THR A 76 -2.45 -1.45 8.33
C THR A 76 -2.19 -1.71 6.85
N ILE A 77 -1.06 -2.37 6.58
CA ILE A 77 -0.74 -2.82 5.23
C ILE A 77 -1.69 -3.96 4.88
N PRO A 78 -2.57 -3.77 3.88
CA PRO A 78 -3.59 -4.74 3.52
C PRO A 78 -3.01 -6.11 3.20
N ASP A 79 -3.69 -7.17 3.62
CA ASP A 79 -3.41 -8.52 3.16
C ASP A 79 -4.38 -8.87 2.04
N VAL A 80 -3.88 -9.28 0.88
CA VAL A 80 -4.73 -9.62 -0.28
C VAL A 80 -5.73 -10.71 0.05
N ASN A 81 -5.40 -11.67 0.90
CA ASN A 81 -6.34 -12.71 1.30
C ASN A 81 -7.46 -12.14 2.18
N GLN A 82 -7.12 -11.16 3.04
CA GLN A 82 -8.11 -10.44 3.83
C GLN A 82 -9.03 -9.60 2.94
N ILE A 83 -8.48 -8.84 1.98
CA ILE A 83 -9.29 -8.06 1.02
C ILE A 83 -10.28 -8.97 0.30
N LYS A 84 -9.80 -10.10 -0.26
CA LYS A 84 -10.67 -11.08 -0.94
C LYS A 84 -11.73 -11.69 -0.04
N HIS A 85 -11.43 -11.86 1.25
CA HIS A 85 -12.38 -12.38 2.22
C HIS A 85 -13.46 -11.33 2.52
N ASP A 86 -13.05 -10.08 2.73
CA ASP A 86 -13.95 -8.97 3.03
C ASP A 86 -14.89 -8.69 1.83
N GLU A 87 -14.37 -8.68 0.60
CA GLU A 87 -15.19 -8.57 -0.63
C GLU A 87 -16.27 -9.66 -0.76
N ARG A 88 -16.04 -10.84 -0.18
CA ARG A 88 -16.99 -11.96 -0.23
C ARG A 88 -18.00 -11.93 0.91
N ALA A 89 -17.69 -11.26 2.01
CA ALA A 89 -18.61 -11.09 3.14
C ALA A 89 -19.67 -10.01 2.87
N ASP A 90 -19.41 -9.12 1.91
CA ASP A 90 -20.34 -8.07 1.47
C ASP A 90 -21.41 -8.56 0.45
N TYR A 91 -21.40 -9.86 0.09
CA TYR A 91 -22.36 -10.52 -0.81
C TYR A 91 -23.27 -11.52 -0.09
#